data_AF-A0A6N7B4E8-F1
#
_entry.id   AF-A0A6N7B4E8-F1
#
_cell.length_a   1.000
_cell.length_b   1.000
_cell.length_c   1.000
_cell.angle_alpha   90.00
_cell.angle_beta   90.00
_cell.angle_gamma   90.00
#
_symmetry.space_group_name_H-M   'P 1'
#
loop_
_entity.id
_entity.type
_entity.pdbx_description
1 polymer ?
#
loop_
_entity_poly.entity_id
_entity_poly.type
_entity_poly.pdbx_seq_one_letter_code
_entity_poly.pdbx_strand_id
1 'polypeptide(L)' 'MRIYHILHQMEEPYKEVFSLRFFGELSFRDIGKTENWSCVTYHRARKKIKERMEGKHEPGL' A
#
# COMPACT_ATOMS: atom_id res chain seq x y z
N MET A 1 1.75 1.45 -16.19
CA MET A 1 2.20 0.06 -15.89
C MET A 1 3.11 -0.08 -14.66
N ARG A 2 3.94 0.90 -14.30
CA ARG A 2 4.93 0.76 -13.19
C ARG A 2 4.33 0.54 -11.79
N ILE A 3 3.21 1.21 -11.47
CA ILE A 3 2.55 1.06 -10.17
C ILE A 3 1.96 -0.34 -9.94
N TYR A 4 1.39 -0.97 -10.99
CA TYR A 4 0.85 -2.33 -10.90
C TYR A 4 1.94 -3.35 -10.56
N HIS A 5 3.13 -3.23 -11.16
CA HIS A 5 4.27 -4.10 -10.84
C HIS A 5 4.73 -3.92 -9.40
N ILE A 6 4.85 -2.67 -8.94
CA ILE A 6 5.24 -2.36 -7.56
C ILE A 6 4.23 -2.97 -6.58
N LEU A 7 2.92 -2.81 -6.84
CA LEU A 7 1.86 -3.35 -6.01
C LEU A 7 1.85 -4.88 -5.99
N HIS A 8 2.09 -5.54 -7.13
CA HIS A 8 2.19 -7.00 -7.17
C HIS A 8 3.36 -7.54 -6.33
N GLN A 9 4.41 -6.74 -6.13
CA GLN A 9 5.57 -7.07 -5.29
C GLN A 9 5.44 -6.56 -3.84
N MET A 10 4.30 -6.02 -3.45
CA MET A 10 4.05 -5.63 -2.07
C MET A 10 3.44 -6.79 -1.31
N GLU A 11 3.97 -7.04 -0.13
CA GLU A 11 3.42 -8.02 0.81
C GLU A 11 2.09 -7.56 1.38
N GLU A 12 1.23 -8.51 1.72
CA GLU A 12 0.05 -8.23 2.53
C GLU A 12 0.45 -7.84 3.95
N PRO A 13 -0.27 -6.89 4.58
CA PRO A 13 -1.53 -6.29 4.15
C PRO A 13 -1.38 -5.02 3.28
N TYR A 14 -0.17 -4.62 2.89
CA TYR A 14 0.05 -3.31 2.26
C TYR A 14 -0.58 -3.23 0.86
N LYS A 15 -0.54 -4.31 0.10
CA LYS A 15 -1.11 -4.40 -1.24
C LYS A 15 -2.64 -4.31 -1.19
N GLU A 16 -3.28 -5.11 -0.35
CA GLU A 16 -4.74 -5.10 -0.17
C GLU A 16 -5.24 -3.75 0.34
N VAL A 17 -4.67 -3.24 1.44
CA VAL A 17 -5.11 -1.96 2.03
C VAL A 17 -4.95 -0.79 1.07
N PHE A 18 -3.85 -0.74 0.33
CA PHE A 18 -3.67 0.31 -0.69
C PHE A 18 -4.68 0.16 -1.83
N SER A 19 -4.90 -1.07 -2.32
CA SER A 19 -5.78 -1.32 -3.45
C SER A 19 -7.23 -0.98 -3.13
N LEU A 20 -7.72 -1.42 -1.97
CA LEU A 20 -9.06 -1.13 -1.48
C LEU A 20 -9.28 0.36 -1.24
N ARG A 21 -8.28 1.07 -0.71
CA ARG A 21 -8.39 2.52 -0.48
C ARG A 21 -8.29 3.35 -1.75
N PHE A 22 -7.35 3.04 -2.63
CA PHE A 22 -7.01 3.87 -3.79
C PHE A 22 -7.82 3.53 -5.04
N PHE A 23 -8.02 2.23 -5.33
CA PHE A 23 -8.83 1.80 -6.47
C PHE A 23 -10.27 1.50 -6.08
N GLY A 24 -10.50 1.00 -4.87
CA GLY A 24 -11.84 0.68 -4.38
C GLY A 24 -12.56 1.84 -3.69
N GLU A 25 -11.88 2.96 -3.44
CA GLU A 25 -12.40 4.16 -2.75
C GLU A 25 -13.04 3.89 -1.37
N LEU A 26 -12.78 2.72 -0.78
CA LEU A 26 -13.35 2.32 0.51
C LEU A 26 -12.85 3.23 1.63
N SER A 27 -13.69 3.48 2.64
CA SER A 27 -13.28 4.22 3.83
C SER A 27 -12.29 3.39 4.67
N PHE A 28 -11.45 4.03 5.49
CA PHE A 28 -10.54 3.27 6.37
C PHE A 28 -11.29 2.36 7.36
N ARG A 29 -12.54 2.68 7.67
CA ARG A 29 -13.42 1.88 8.51
C ARG A 29 -13.82 0.56 7.83
N ASP A 30 -13.87 0.51 6.51
CA ASP A 30 -14.37 -0.66 5.75
C ASP A 30 -13.26 -1.60 5.25
N ILE A 31 -12.00 -1.22 5.40
CA ILE A 31 -10.85 -1.92 4.77
C ILE A 31 -10.22 -2.99 5.66
N GLY A 32 -10.40 -2.94 6.98
CA GLY A 32 -9.61 -3.77 7.89
C GLY A 32 -10.14 -3.85 9.30
N LYS A 33 -9.29 -4.34 10.21
CA LYS A 33 -9.68 -4.67 11.60
C LYS A 33 -10.18 -3.47 12.39
N THR A 34 -9.46 -2.35 12.29
CA THR A 34 -9.83 -1.08 12.91
C THR A 34 -9.46 0.07 11.99
N GLU A 35 -10.16 1.19 12.10
CA GLU A 35 -9.92 2.38 11.27
C GLU A 35 -8.47 2.89 11.41
N ASN A 36 -7.93 2.92 12.64
CA ASN A 36 -6.55 3.32 12.89
C ASN A 36 -5.54 2.36 12.25
N TRP A 37 -5.79 1.04 12.35
CA TRP A 37 -4.93 0.04 11.71
C TRP A 37 -4.90 0.21 10.19
N SER A 38 -6.06 0.41 9.56
CA SER A 38 -6.17 0.65 8.11
C SER A 38 -5.44 1.92 7.69
N CYS A 39 -5.61 3.01 8.44
CA CYS A 39 -4.95 4.30 8.18
C CYS A 39 -3.42 4.17 8.23
N VAL A 40 -2.86 3.65 9.33
CA VAL A 40 -1.42 3.44 9.49
C VAL A 40 -0.85 2.53 8.41
N THR A 41 -1.55 1.43 8.11
CA THR A 41 -1.11 0.47 7.08
C THR A 41 -1.12 1.09 5.69
N TYR A 42 -2.16 1.87 5.35
CA TYR A 42 -2.23 2.62 4.09
C TYR A 42 -1.09 3.62 3.93
N HIS A 43 -0.79 4.40 4.98
CA HIS A 43 0.31 5.37 4.92
C HIS A 43 1.67 4.71 4.73
N ARG A 44 1.90 3.56 5.38
CA ARG A 44 3.11 2.74 5.16
C ARG A 44 3.17 2.18 3.74
N ALA A 45 2.06 1.66 3.24
CA ALA A 45 1.95 1.16 1.86
C ALA A 45 2.27 2.27 0.85
N ARG A 46 1.66 3.45 1.00
CA ARG A 46 1.91 4.62 0.15
C ARG A 46 3.36 5.09 0.20
N LYS A 47 3.98 5.08 1.39
CA LYS A 47 5.41 5.40 1.54
C LYS A 47 6.30 4.42 0.76
N LYS A 48 6.09 3.11 0.92
CA LYS A 48 6.83 2.07 0.18
C LYS A 48 6.69 2.23 -1.33
N ILE A 49 5.48 2.51 -1.82
CA ILE A 49 5.23 2.75 -3.26
C ILE A 49 6.01 3.97 -3.74
N LYS A 50 5.96 5.07 -2.98
CA LYS A 50 6.69 6.30 -3.31
C LYS A 50 8.19 6.04 -3.38
N GLU A 51 8.76 5.36 -2.39
CA GLU A 51 10.19 5.03 -2.36
C GLU A 51 10.61 4.15 -3.54
N ARG A 52 9.82 3.12 -3.88
CA ARG A 52 10.09 2.27 -5.07
C ARG A 52 9.94 3.02 -6.39
N MET A 53 9.01 3.97 -6.48
CA MET A 53 8.86 4.83 -7.65
C MET A 53 10.04 5.80 -7.82
N GLU A 54 10.54 6.34 -6.71
CA GLU A 54 11.69 7.26 -6.65
C GLU A 54 13.04 6.52 -6.73
N GLY A 55 13.06 5.19 -6.76
CA GLY A 55 14.29 4.39 -6.78
C GLY A 55 15.08 4.41 -5.46
N LYS A 56 14.43 4.83 -4.36
CA LYS A 56 15.05 4.97 -3.02
C LYS A 56 15.04 3.68 -2.19
N HIS A 57 14.46 2.60 -2.72
CA HIS A 57 14.36 1.32 -2.02
C HIS A 57 14.60 0.17 -3.00
N GLU A 58 15.80 -0.43 -2.92
CA GLU A 58 16.09 -1.78 -3.43
C GLU A 58 15.81 -2.78 -2.30
N PRO A 59 14.72 -3.57 -2.36
CA PRO A 59 14.58 -4.71 -1.47
C PRO A 59 15.43 -5.84 -2.06
N GLY A 60 16.64 -6.06 -1.53
CA GLY A 60 17.55 -7.05 -2.12
C GLY A 60 18.97 -7.23 -1.53
N LEU A 61 19.28 -6.72 -0.34
CA LEU A 61 20.28 -7.35 0.55
C LEU A 61 19.53 -8.01 1.70
#